data_AF-A0A511Z9Q8-F1
#
_entry.id   AF-A0A511Z9Q8-F1
#
_cell.length_a   1.000
_cell.length_b   1.000
_cell.length_c   1.000
_cell.angle_alpha   90.00
_cell.angle_beta   90.00
_cell.angle_gamma   90.00
#
_symmetry.space_group_name_H-M   'P 1'
#
loop_
_entity.id
_entity.type
_entity.pdbx_description
1 polymer ?
#
loop_
_entity_poly.entity_id
_entity_poly.type
_entity_poly.pdbx_seq_one_letter_code
_entity_poly.pdbx_strand_id
1 'polypeptide(L)'
;MLYYWAKTYVSQLKRREPYTQLKKMIQIIITDFFLLPPEDIHSKFQLLDPYNGMVFSDHLEIHVVQLPTEQEKGLQEMNELEKWLLFFKGMTREKGGNCDGKFSYQRSLR
;
A
#
# COMPACT_ATOMS: atom_id res chain seq x y z
N MET A 1 -5.91 6.86 -10.41
CA MET A 1 -4.72 6.77 -9.54
C MET A 1 -3.66 7.82 -9.88
N LEU A 2 -3.14 7.83 -11.12
CA LEU A 2 -2.01 8.68 -11.52
C LEU A 2 -2.27 10.20 -11.42
N TYR A 3 -3.52 10.65 -11.54
CA TYR A 3 -3.89 12.06 -11.36
C TYR A 3 -3.40 12.64 -10.02
N TYR A 4 -3.63 11.92 -8.92
CA TYR A 4 -3.20 12.36 -7.59
C TYR A 4 -1.68 12.34 -7.46
N TRP A 5 -1.01 11.39 -8.12
CA TRP A 5 0.45 11.39 -8.18
C TRP A 5 0.95 12.68 -8.84
N ALA A 6 0.47 12.98 -10.05
CA ALA A 6 0.90 14.14 -10.82
C ALA A 6 0.59 15.46 -10.09
N LYS A 7 -0.61 15.59 -9.50
CA LYS A 7 -1.01 16.76 -8.74
C LYS A 7 -0.07 17.01 -7.54
N THR A 8 0.22 15.97 -6.76
CA THR A 8 1.13 16.08 -5.62
C THR A 8 2.56 16.37 -6.07
N TYR A 9 3.02 15.72 -7.13
CA TYR A 9 4.37 15.91 -7.67
C TYR A 9 4.59 17.36 -8.14
N VAL A 10 3.65 17.92 -8.90
CA VAL A 10 3.70 19.33 -9.33
C VAL A 10 3.61 20.30 -8.15
N SER A 11 2.81 19.97 -7.13
CA SER A 11 2.65 20.84 -5.95
C SER A 11 3.92 21.04 -5.13
N GLN A 12 4.95 20.20 -5.36
CA GLN A 12 6.26 20.37 -4.71
C GLN A 12 6.99 21.63 -5.16
N LEU A 13 6.69 22.14 -6.37
CA LEU A 13 7.36 23.30 -6.94
C LEU A 13 6.47 24.53 -6.92
N LYS A 14 7.10 25.66 -6.59
CA LYS A 14 6.55 26.99 -6.81
C LYS A 14 7.04 27.56 -8.13
N ARG A 15 6.36 28.61 -8.59
CA ARG A 15 6.71 29.31 -9.83
C ARG A 15 8.17 29.77 -9.76
N ARG A 16 8.94 29.46 -10.82
CA ARG A 16 10.39 29.76 -11.00
C ARG A 16 11.36 28.91 -10.18
N GLU A 17 10.91 27.87 -9.48
CA GLU A 17 11.84 26.91 -8.87
C GLU A 17 12.40 25.94 -9.93
N PRO A 18 13.69 25.56 -9.83
CA PRO A 18 14.30 24.60 -10.74
C PRO A 18 13.77 23.19 -10.51
N TYR A 19 13.61 22.41 -11.59
CA TYR A 19 13.12 21.03 -11.53
C TYR A 19 14.02 20.08 -10.73
N THR A 20 15.28 20.44 -10.51
CA THR A 20 16.21 19.68 -9.66
C THR A 20 15.78 19.61 -8.19
N GLN A 21 14.83 20.45 -7.76
CA GLN A 21 14.25 20.39 -6.41
C GLN A 21 13.11 19.37 -6.26
N LEU A 22 12.63 18.78 -7.36
CA LEU A 22 11.61 17.73 -7.30
C LEU A 22 12.16 16.53 -6.54
N LYS A 23 11.40 16.08 -5.54
CA LYS A 23 11.73 14.89 -4.77
C LYS A 23 10.98 13.70 -5.32
N LYS A 24 11.61 12.54 -5.24
CA LYS A 24 10.95 11.25 -5.46
C LYS A 24 9.63 11.18 -4.70
N MET A 25 8.62 10.66 -5.36
CA MET A 25 7.32 10.47 -4.76
C MET A 25 6.82 9.03 -4.89
N ILE A 26 6.34 8.51 -3.77
CA ILE A 26 5.79 7.17 -3.63
C ILE A 26 4.27 7.30 -3.45
N GLN A 27 3.50 6.69 -4.35
CA GLN A 27 2.05 6.58 -4.21
C GLN A 27 1.71 5.20 -3.64
N ILE A 28 1.09 5.17 -2.46
CA ILE A 28 0.59 3.92 -1.85
C ILE A 28 -0.93 3.87 -2.03
N ILE A 29 -1.40 2.80 -2.65
CA ILE A 29 -2.81 2.52 -2.91
C ILE A 29 -3.17 1.31 -2.05
N ILE A 30 -4.12 1.47 -1.14
CA ILE A 30 -4.67 0.38 -0.32
C ILE A 30 -6.10 0.13 -0.78
N THR A 31 -6.42 -1.11 -1.15
CA THR A 31 -7.77 -1.49 -1.64
C THR A 31 -8.31 -2.69 -0.87
N ASP A 32 -9.63 -2.73 -0.67
CA ASP A 32 -10.39 -3.87 -0.12
C ASP A 32 -10.98 -4.78 -1.22
N PHE A 33 -10.57 -4.57 -2.46
CA PHE A 33 -10.92 -5.35 -3.63
C PHE A 33 -9.67 -5.66 -4.46
N PHE A 34 -9.78 -6.67 -5.33
CA PHE A 34 -8.70 -7.07 -6.22
C PHE A 34 -8.57 -6.11 -7.40
N LEU A 35 -7.48 -5.35 -7.45
CA LEU A 35 -7.06 -4.53 -8.58
C LEU A 35 -6.06 -5.27 -9.48
N LEU A 36 -5.35 -6.24 -8.90
CA LEU A 36 -4.31 -7.08 -9.50
C LEU A 36 -4.64 -8.55 -9.17
N PRO A 37 -3.87 -9.54 -9.69
CA PRO A 37 -4.07 -10.93 -9.30
C PRO A 37 -4.10 -11.12 -7.77
N PRO A 38 -4.98 -11.99 -7.24
CA PRO A 38 -5.18 -12.15 -5.80
C PRO A 38 -3.94 -12.55 -5.00
N GLU A 39 -3.02 -13.28 -5.62
CA GLU A 39 -1.73 -13.70 -5.05
C GLU A 39 -0.79 -12.53 -4.73
N ASP A 40 -0.97 -11.39 -5.40
CA ASP A 40 -0.14 -10.21 -5.25
C ASP A 40 -0.67 -9.27 -4.15
N ILE A 41 -0.46 -9.64 -2.88
CA ILE A 41 -0.86 -8.80 -1.73
C ILE A 41 -0.19 -7.41 -1.80
N HIS A 42 1.03 -7.35 -2.34
CA HIS A 42 1.77 -6.12 -2.54
C HIS A 42 2.51 -6.16 -3.88
N SER A 43 2.17 -5.21 -4.75
CA SER A 43 2.88 -5.00 -6.01
C SER A 43 3.52 -3.62 -6.04
N LYS A 44 4.75 -3.57 -6.55
CA LYS A 44 5.50 -2.33 -6.78
C LYS A 44 5.63 -2.10 -8.28
N PHE A 45 5.25 -0.91 -8.73
CA PHE A 45 5.37 -0.46 -10.12
C PHE A 45 6.39 0.67 -10.23
N GLN A 46 7.20 0.61 -11.29
CA GLN A 46 8.23 1.57 -11.63
C GLN A 46 8.16 1.92 -13.11
N LEU A 47 8.73 3.05 -13.50
CA LEU A 47 8.84 3.45 -14.91
C LEU A 47 10.08 2.79 -15.53
N LEU A 48 9.85 1.86 -16.45
CA LEU A 48 10.85 0.98 -17.04
C LEU A 48 10.81 1.07 -18.57
N ASP A 49 11.96 0.92 -19.21
CA ASP A 49 12.05 0.63 -20.64
C ASP A 49 11.55 -0.82 -20.88
N PRO A 50 10.53 -1.03 -21.74
CA PRO A 50 9.94 -2.34 -21.95
C PRO A 50 10.86 -3.35 -22.65
N TYR A 51 11.92 -2.90 -23.33
CA TYR A 51 12.81 -3.77 -24.09
C TYR A 51 13.97 -4.32 -23.26
N ASN A 52 14.54 -3.51 -22.37
CA ASN A 52 15.73 -3.85 -21.60
C ASN A 52 15.53 -3.79 -20.07
N GLY A 53 14.36 -3.36 -19.60
CA GLY A 53 14.05 -3.25 -18.17
C GLY A 53 14.78 -2.12 -17.44
N MET A 54 15.43 -1.20 -18.16
CA MET A 54 16.14 -0.08 -17.56
C MET A 54 15.16 0.88 -16.86
N VAL A 55 15.45 1.24 -15.62
CA VAL A 55 14.68 2.23 -14.88
C VAL A 55 14.92 3.61 -15.49
N PHE A 56 13.85 4.22 -16.00
CA PHE A 56 13.92 5.56 -16.59
C PHE A 56 14.13 6.62 -15.50
N SER A 57 13.45 6.48 -14.38
CA SER A 57 13.52 7.40 -13.25
C SER A 57 13.03 6.73 -11.97
N ASP A 58 13.60 7.12 -10.84
CA ASP A 58 13.16 6.71 -9.51
C ASP A 58 12.13 7.67 -8.89
N HIS A 59 11.75 8.75 -9.60
CA HIS A 59 10.84 9.77 -9.08
C HIS A 59 9.38 9.32 -8.93
N LEU A 60 9.00 8.25 -9.63
CA LEU A 60 7.66 7.66 -9.60
C LEU A 60 7.76 6.20 -9.15
N GLU A 61 7.16 5.91 -8.00
CA GLU A 61 6.97 4.55 -7.50
C GLU A 61 5.52 4.41 -7.03
N ILE A 62 4.84 3.36 -7.47
CA ILE A 62 3.46 3.07 -7.08
C ILE A 62 3.43 1.73 -6.37
N HIS A 63 2.88 1.69 -5.17
CA HIS A 63 2.55 0.45 -4.47
C HIS A 63 1.05 0.24 -4.49
N VAL A 64 0.64 -0.93 -4.92
CA VAL A 64 -0.71 -1.43 -4.74
C VAL A 64 -0.67 -2.47 -3.65
N VAL A 65 -1.49 -2.28 -2.62
CA VAL A 65 -1.60 -3.16 -1.47
C VAL A 65 -3.05 -3.61 -1.36
N GLN A 66 -3.27 -4.90 -1.58
CA GLN A 66 -4.59 -5.50 -1.62
C GLN A 66 -4.88 -6.10 -0.23
N LEU A 67 -5.98 -5.67 0.40
CA LEU A 67 -6.43 -6.24 1.67
C LEU A 67 -6.93 -7.66 1.41
N PRO A 68 -6.52 -8.65 2.21
CA PRO A 68 -6.96 -10.02 2.03
C PRO A 68 -8.47 -10.12 2.25
N THR A 69 -9.20 -10.68 1.28
CA THR A 69 -10.66 -10.83 1.35
C THR A 69 -11.06 -11.89 2.39
N GLU A 70 -10.28 -12.96 2.50
CA GLU A 70 -10.48 -14.06 3.45
C GLU A 70 -9.20 -14.35 4.26
N GLN A 71 -9.38 -14.90 5.46
CA GLN A 71 -8.26 -15.37 6.29
C GLN A 71 -7.93 -16.81 5.92
N GLU A 72 -7.21 -17.01 4.83
CA GLU A 72 -6.75 -18.36 4.44
C GLU A 72 -5.58 -18.83 5.31
N LYS A 73 -4.76 -17.90 5.82
CA LYS A 73 -3.60 -18.17 6.67
C LYS A 73 -3.93 -17.98 8.15
N GLY A 74 -3.29 -18.76 9.02
CA GLY A 74 -3.30 -18.48 10.46
C GLY A 74 -2.48 -17.24 10.80
N LEU A 75 -2.82 -16.52 11.89
CA LEU A 75 -2.05 -15.34 12.36
C LEU A 75 -0.55 -15.59 12.56
N GLN A 76 -0.17 -16.84 12.84
CA GLN A 76 1.22 -17.27 13.02
C GLN A 76 1.98 -17.39 11.70
N GLU A 77 1.28 -17.65 10.60
CA GLU A 77 1.85 -17.81 9.26
C GLU A 77 1.90 -16.48 8.49
N MET A 78 1.26 -15.45 9.03
CA MET A 78 1.22 -14.11 8.43
C MET A 78 2.51 -13.33 8.68
N ASN A 79 2.97 -12.66 7.64
CA ASN A 79 4.02 -11.65 7.75
C ASN A 79 3.49 -10.37 8.42
N GLU A 80 4.39 -9.43 8.75
CA GLU A 80 4.02 -8.19 9.42
C GLU A 80 3.07 -7.31 8.60
N LEU A 81 3.26 -7.25 7.28
CA LEU A 81 2.40 -6.47 6.39
C LEU A 81 0.97 -7.03 6.40
N GLU A 82 0.81 -8.34 6.28
CA GLU A 82 -0.49 -9.04 6.35
C GLU A 82 -1.19 -8.77 7.69
N LYS A 83 -0.45 -8.74 8.80
CA LYS A 83 -0.99 -8.38 10.13
C LYS A 83 -1.46 -6.92 10.18
N TRP A 84 -0.67 -6.00 9.65
CA TRP A 84 -1.07 -4.59 9.53
C TRP A 84 -2.31 -4.42 8.64
N LEU A 85 -2.38 -5.13 7.52
CA LEU A 85 -3.52 -5.09 6.61
C LEU A 85 -4.80 -5.62 7.26
N LEU A 86 -4.72 -6.71 8.03
CA LEU A 86 -5.85 -7.17 8.83
C LEU A 86 -6.28 -6.16 9.89
N PHE A 87 -5.34 -5.48 10.53
CA PHE A 87 -5.65 -4.39 11.46
C PHE A 87 -6.41 -3.25 10.76
N PHE A 88 -5.94 -2.82 9.57
CA PHE A 88 -6.63 -1.81 8.76
C PHE A 88 -8.05 -2.28 8.35
N LYS A 89 -8.20 -3.53 7.95
CA LYS A 89 -9.50 -4.13 7.62
C LYS A 89 -10.45 -4.16 8.83
N GLY A 90 -9.94 -4.49 10.01
CA GLY A 90 -10.70 -4.46 11.26
C GLY A 90 -11.29 -3.09 11.57
N MET A 91 -10.50 -2.02 11.39
CA MET A 91 -10.98 -0.63 11.57
C MET A 91 -12.08 -0.25 10.57
N THR A 92 -12.05 -0.77 9.35
CA THR A 92 -13.08 -0.47 8.34
C THR A 92 -14.44 -1.12 8.63
N ARG A 93 -14.49 -2.16 9.48
CA ARG A 93 -15.71 -2.94 9.77
C ARG A 93 -16.51 -2.42 10.99
N GLU A 94 -16.13 -1.29 11.58
CA GLU A 94 -16.83 -0.69 12.74
C GLU A 94 -18.10 0.11 12.40
N LYS A 95 -18.82 -0.25 11.33
CA LYS A 95 -20.20 0.18 11.11
C LYS A 95 -21.09 -0.99 10.69
N GLY A 96 -21.31 -1.91 11.63
CA GLY A 96 -22.39 -2.89 11.54
C GLY A 96 -22.04 -4.27 12.10
N GLY A 97 -22.40 -4.52 13.35
CA GLY A 97 -22.63 -5.88 13.85
C GLY A 97 -21.57 -6.45 14.80
N ASN A 98 -21.90 -6.34 16.10
CA ASN A 98 -21.49 -7.17 17.23
C ASN A 98 -20.00 -7.54 17.37
N CYS A 99 -19.31 -6.78 18.21
CA CYS A 99 -17.98 -7.08 18.72
C CYS A 99 -18.04 -8.19 19.79
N ASP A 100 -18.25 -9.45 19.39
CA ASP A 100 -17.98 -10.62 20.22
C ASP A 100 -17.02 -11.55 19.50
N GLY A 101 -15.74 -11.39 19.81
CA GLY A 101 -14.67 -12.16 19.17
C GLY A 101 -13.30 -11.84 19.74
N LYS A 102 -13.16 -12.01 21.07
CA LYS A 102 -11.91 -12.12 21.85
C LYS A 102 -10.60 -11.91 21.08
N PHE A 103 -10.10 -10.68 21.05
CA PHE A 103 -8.67 -10.43 20.88
C PHE A 103 -8.00 -10.52 22.26
N SER A 104 -7.64 -11.73 22.69
CA SER A 104 -6.81 -11.92 23.88
C SER A 104 -5.35 -11.64 23.51
N TYR A 105 -4.89 -10.42 23.76
CA TYR A 105 -3.47 -10.09 23.82
C TYR A 105 -2.84 -10.85 25.00
N GLN A 106 -2.10 -11.92 24.74
CA GLN A 106 -1.14 -12.43 25.72
C GLN A 106 0.15 -11.64 25.59
N ARG A 107 0.32 -10.67 26.50
CA ARG A 107 1.57 -9.95 26.74
C ARG A 107 2.49 -10.90 27.50
N SER A 108 3.40 -11.60 26.83
CA SER A 108 4.45 -12.36 27.52
C SER A 108 5.56 -11.41 27.96
N LEU A 109 5.64 -11.21 29.27
CA LEU A 109 6.82 -10.69 29.96
C LEU A 109 8.00 -11.65 29.74
N ARG A 110 9.05 -11.18 29.07
CA ARG A 110 10.46 -11.39 29.44
C ARG A 110 11.36 -10.49 28.62
#